data_AF-A0A4V1ZST0-F1
#
_entry.id   AF-A0A4V1ZST0-F1
#
_cell.length_a   1.000
_cell.length_b   1.000
_cell.length_c   1.000
_cell.angle_alpha   90.00
_cell.angle_beta   90.00
_cell.angle_gamma   90.00
#
_symmetry.space_group_name_H-M   'P 1'
#
loop_
_entity.id
_entity.type
_entity.pdbx_description
1 polymer ?
#
loop_
_entity_poly.entity_id
_entity_poly.type
_entity_poly.pdbx_seq_one_letter_code
_entity_poly.pdbx_strand_id
1 'polypeptide(L)'
;MNITDIKLTAYSHGAGCGCKISPAVLDKILHSSLPSLADPRLIVGNKDRDDAAVLDLGNGTALISTTDFFMPIVDDAFDFGRIASANAISDVYAMGGRPILAIAILGWPVDKIAPEIAQLVLEGARSVCAEAGITLAGGHSIDCPEPVFGLAVNGIVNIG
;
A
#
# COMPACT_ATOMS: atom_id res chain seq x y z
N MET A 1 -12.18 18.73 19.73
CA MET A 1 -11.93 17.37 20.27
C MET A 1 -10.45 17.30 20.63
N ASN A 2 -10.10 16.75 21.78
CA ASN A 2 -8.69 16.41 22.02
C ASN A 2 -8.28 15.32 21.03
N ILE A 3 -7.08 15.46 20.48
CA ILE A 3 -6.46 14.50 19.54
C ILE A 3 -6.50 13.07 20.09
N THR A 4 -6.44 12.92 21.42
CA THR A 4 -6.43 11.64 22.14
C THR A 4 -7.77 10.88 22.16
N ASP A 5 -8.89 11.52 21.79
CA ASP A 5 -10.22 10.91 21.88
C ASP A 5 -10.75 10.37 20.54
N ILE A 6 -10.00 10.57 19.44
CA ILE A 6 -10.40 10.14 18.09
C ILE A 6 -10.05 8.66 17.92
N LYS A 7 -11.08 7.85 17.60
CA LYS A 7 -10.93 6.43 17.27
C LYS A 7 -11.03 6.23 15.77
N LEU A 8 -9.93 5.91 15.11
CA LEU A 8 -9.93 5.81 13.64
C LEU A 8 -10.89 4.73 13.11
N THR A 9 -11.11 3.64 13.83
CA THR A 9 -12.04 2.57 13.41
C THR A 9 -13.49 3.05 13.34
N ALA A 10 -13.86 4.10 14.08
CA ALA A 10 -15.21 4.68 14.03
C ALA A 10 -15.54 5.35 12.68
N TYR A 11 -14.53 5.56 11.82
CA TYR A 11 -14.66 6.17 10.50
C TYR A 11 -14.53 5.17 9.35
N SER A 12 -14.45 3.87 9.66
CA SER A 12 -14.33 2.80 8.67
C SER A 12 -15.63 2.00 8.57
N HIS A 13 -16.17 1.84 7.35
CA HIS A 13 -17.34 0.96 7.14
C HIS A 13 -16.98 -0.54 7.11
N GLY A 14 -15.68 -0.89 7.09
CA GLY A 14 -15.21 -2.26 7.16
C GLY A 14 -13.74 -2.33 7.61
N ALA A 15 -13.45 -3.12 8.64
CA ALA A 15 -12.10 -3.24 9.16
C ALA A 15 -11.18 -4.03 8.19
N GLY A 16 -10.14 -3.38 7.66
CA GLY A 16 -8.97 -4.03 7.06
C GLY A 16 -9.23 -4.77 5.75
N CYS A 17 -8.73 -6.01 5.66
CA CYS A 17 -8.94 -6.89 4.50
C CYS A 17 -10.42 -7.19 4.20
N GLY A 18 -11.35 -6.88 5.12
CA GLY A 18 -12.79 -6.98 4.90
C GLY A 18 -13.32 -6.05 3.79
N CYS A 19 -12.51 -5.09 3.33
CA CYS A 19 -12.85 -4.15 2.27
C CYS A 19 -12.35 -4.56 0.89
N LYS A 20 -11.69 -5.72 0.76
CA LYS A 20 -11.23 -6.23 -0.54
C LYS A 20 -12.45 -6.56 -1.42
N ILE A 21 -12.38 -6.11 -2.67
CA ILE A 21 -13.38 -6.45 -3.69
C ILE A 21 -13.38 -7.97 -3.86
N SER A 22 -14.56 -8.60 -3.84
CA SER A 22 -14.66 -10.05 -4.02
C SER A 22 -13.99 -10.49 -5.33
N PRO A 23 -13.33 -11.66 -5.38
CA PRO A 23 -12.62 -12.13 -6.57
C PRO A 23 -13.47 -12.11 -7.85
N ALA A 24 -14.75 -12.51 -7.74
CA ALA A 24 -15.67 -12.54 -8.87
C ALA A 24 -16.03 -11.13 -9.42
N VAL A 25 -16.03 -10.10 -8.58
CA VAL A 25 -16.23 -8.70 -9.03
C VAL A 25 -14.93 -8.15 -9.61
N LEU A 26 -13.79 -8.45 -8.98
CA LEU A 26 -12.48 -8.04 -9.48
C LEU A 26 -12.19 -8.62 -10.87
N ASP A 27 -12.49 -9.91 -11.09
CA ASP A 27 -12.36 -10.56 -12.41
C ASP A 27 -13.15 -9.82 -13.51
N LYS A 28 -14.32 -9.27 -13.18
CA LYS A 28 -15.12 -8.47 -14.12
C LYS A 28 -14.49 -7.10 -14.38
N ILE A 29 -13.92 -6.46 -13.36
CA ILE A 29 -13.27 -5.14 -13.47
C ILE A 29 -11.98 -5.25 -14.31
N LEU A 30 -11.20 -6.30 -14.10
CA LEU A 30 -9.93 -6.53 -14.81
C LEU A 30 -10.13 -7.10 -16.22
N HIS A 31 -11.33 -7.54 -16.57
CA HIS A 31 -11.63 -8.01 -17.91
C HIS A 31 -11.46 -6.88 -18.93
N SER A 32 -10.60 -7.11 -19.93
CA SER A 32 -10.33 -6.17 -21.00
C SER A 32 -10.56 -6.82 -22.36
N SER A 33 -11.25 -6.10 -23.24
CA SER A 33 -11.39 -6.44 -24.66
C SER A 33 -10.26 -5.88 -25.52
N LEU A 34 -9.35 -5.10 -24.93
CA LEU A 34 -8.18 -4.56 -25.61
C LEU A 34 -7.09 -5.63 -25.73
N PRO A 35 -6.30 -5.63 -26.82
CA PRO A 35 -5.17 -6.53 -26.96
C PRO A 35 -4.19 -6.37 -25.80
N SER A 36 -3.84 -7.48 -25.13
CA SER A 36 -2.75 -7.50 -24.16
C SER A 36 -1.44 -7.31 -24.91
N LEU A 37 -0.72 -6.23 -24.60
CA LEU A 37 0.70 -6.14 -24.95
C LEU A 37 1.46 -7.04 -23.99
N ALA A 38 2.04 -8.13 -24.51
CA ALA A 38 2.93 -8.97 -23.72
C ALA A 38 4.31 -8.27 -23.66
N ASP A 39 4.71 -7.80 -22.48
CA ASP A 39 6.09 -7.38 -22.24
C ASP A 39 6.88 -8.62 -21.80
N PRO A 40 7.85 -9.11 -22.59
CA PRO A 40 8.64 -10.29 -22.23
C PRO A 40 9.49 -10.10 -20.97
N ARG A 41 9.67 -8.86 -20.50
CA ARG A 41 10.39 -8.56 -19.25
C ARG A 41 9.49 -8.71 -18.02
N LEU A 42 8.17 -8.79 -18.18
CA LEU A 42 7.27 -8.96 -17.05
C LEU A 42 7.27 -10.44 -16.63
N ILE A 43 7.95 -10.74 -15.53
CA ILE A 43 8.12 -12.09 -14.98
C ILE A 43 6.85 -12.52 -14.24
N VAL A 44 6.29 -11.60 -13.45
CA VAL A 44 5.04 -11.79 -12.70
C VAL A 44 4.16 -10.56 -12.94
N GLY A 45 2.89 -10.77 -13.28
CA GLY A 45 1.95 -9.67 -13.51
C GLY A 45 0.51 -10.00 -13.14
N ASN A 46 -0.41 -9.13 -13.57
CA ASN A 46 -1.84 -9.23 -13.22
C ASN A 46 -2.51 -10.56 -13.61
N LYS A 47 -1.91 -11.33 -14.53
CA LYS A 47 -2.43 -12.64 -14.96
C LYS A 47 -2.19 -13.72 -13.90
N ASP A 48 -1.18 -13.54 -13.05
CA ASP A 48 -0.73 -14.54 -12.09
C ASP A 48 -1.42 -14.39 -10.72
N ARG A 49 -2.26 -13.34 -10.56
CA ARG A 49 -2.97 -12.99 -9.30
C ARG A 49 -2.04 -12.84 -8.08
N ASP A 50 -0.78 -12.51 -8.32
CA ASP A 50 0.20 -12.24 -7.27
C ASP A 50 0.06 -10.81 -6.73
N ASP A 51 0.46 -10.63 -5.46
CA ASP A 51 0.38 -9.36 -4.72
C ASP A 51 1.46 -8.34 -5.17
N ALA A 52 2.26 -8.66 -6.19
CA ALA A 52 3.27 -7.76 -6.75
C ALA A 52 3.52 -8.02 -8.24
N ALA A 53 3.92 -6.97 -8.97
CA ALA A 53 4.47 -7.09 -10.31
C ALA A 53 5.99 -7.23 -10.25
N VAL A 54 6.55 -8.13 -11.06
CA VAL A 54 8.01 -8.34 -11.16
C VAL A 54 8.48 -8.11 -12.59
N LEU A 55 9.39 -7.16 -12.79
CA LEU A 55 9.90 -6.74 -14.10
C LEU A 55 11.42 -6.91 -14.18
N ASP A 56 11.90 -7.72 -15.11
CA ASP A 56 13.32 -7.86 -15.44
C ASP A 56 13.91 -6.53 -15.94
N LEU A 57 15.01 -6.10 -15.32
CA LEU A 57 15.74 -4.89 -15.70
C LEU A 57 16.83 -5.15 -16.75
N GLY A 58 17.03 -6.40 -17.18
CA GLY A 58 17.96 -6.81 -18.23
C GLY A 58 19.42 -6.89 -17.79
N ASN A 59 19.67 -6.86 -16.47
CA ASN A 59 21.01 -6.82 -15.88
C ASN A 59 21.21 -7.89 -14.79
N GLY A 60 20.40 -8.95 -14.78
CA GLY A 60 20.40 -9.98 -13.74
C GLY A 60 19.63 -9.63 -12.47
N THR A 61 18.93 -8.48 -12.47
CA THR A 61 18.03 -8.05 -11.38
C THR A 61 16.65 -7.73 -11.91
N ALA A 62 15.64 -7.86 -11.06
CA ALA A 62 14.26 -7.47 -11.35
C ALA A 62 13.74 -6.44 -10.33
N LEU A 63 12.88 -5.55 -10.82
CA LEU A 63 12.07 -4.65 -10.01
C LEU A 63 10.84 -5.41 -9.50
N ILE A 64 10.60 -5.34 -8.19
CA ILE A 64 9.33 -5.70 -7.57
C ILE A 64 8.56 -4.40 -7.33
N SER A 65 7.31 -4.33 -7.78
CA SER A 65 6.41 -3.20 -7.52
C SER A 65 5.10 -3.73 -6.96
N THR A 66 4.75 -3.24 -5.78
CA THR A 66 3.50 -3.62 -5.08
C THR A 66 2.83 -2.37 -4.50
N THR A 67 1.53 -2.46 -4.26
CA THR A 67 0.77 -1.45 -3.56
C THR A 67 -0.30 -2.13 -2.72
N ASP A 68 -0.41 -1.73 -1.46
CA ASP A 68 -1.55 -2.10 -0.61
C ASP A 68 -1.93 -0.94 0.30
N PHE A 69 -3.24 -0.78 0.50
CA PHE A 69 -3.84 0.27 1.32
C PHE A 69 -5.23 -0.14 1.77
N PHE A 70 -5.62 0.28 2.97
CA PHE A 70 -6.91 -0.11 3.55
C PHE A 70 -7.39 0.94 4.56
N MET A 71 -8.63 0.78 5.03
CA MET A 71 -9.21 1.61 6.08
C MET A 71 -8.68 1.20 7.47
N PRO A 72 -8.68 2.10 8.47
CA PRO A 72 -8.17 1.81 9.81
C PRO A 72 -8.71 0.53 10.44
N ILE A 73 -7.78 -0.28 10.97
CA ILE A 73 -8.07 -1.53 11.71
C ILE A 73 -7.82 -1.43 13.20
N VAL A 74 -7.22 -0.32 13.64
CA VAL A 74 -6.94 0.01 15.03
C VAL A 74 -7.31 1.47 15.28
N ASP A 75 -7.61 1.80 16.53
CA ASP A 75 -8.05 3.14 16.92
C ASP A 75 -6.90 4.16 16.84
N ASP A 76 -5.69 3.74 17.21
CA ASP A 76 -4.51 4.58 17.26
C ASP A 76 -3.95 4.87 15.86
N ALA A 77 -3.76 6.16 15.57
CA ALA A 77 -3.33 6.61 14.26
C ALA A 77 -1.88 6.23 13.94
N PHE A 78 -0.99 6.29 14.92
CA PHE A 78 0.41 5.94 14.74
C PHE A 78 0.54 4.43 14.45
N ASP A 79 -0.12 3.59 15.24
CA ASP A 79 -0.12 2.14 15.02
C ASP A 79 -0.82 1.76 13.71
N PHE A 80 -1.90 2.45 13.30
CA PHE A 80 -2.49 2.22 11.99
C PHE A 80 -1.47 2.46 10.86
N GLY A 81 -0.74 3.58 10.91
CA GLY A 81 0.32 3.88 9.95
C GLY A 81 1.42 2.82 9.93
N ARG A 82 1.82 2.30 11.09
CA ARG A 82 2.79 1.20 11.19
C ARG A 82 2.28 -0.08 10.55
N ILE A 83 1.06 -0.49 10.89
CA ILE A 83 0.47 -1.74 10.41
C ILE A 83 0.29 -1.70 8.88
N ALA A 84 -0.28 -0.62 8.35
CA ALA A 84 -0.47 -0.44 6.91
C ALA A 84 0.87 -0.47 6.15
N SER A 85 1.91 0.16 6.71
CA SER A 85 3.24 0.17 6.10
C SER A 85 3.91 -1.20 6.14
N ALA A 86 3.80 -1.92 7.27
CA ALA A 86 4.35 -3.25 7.40
C ALA A 86 3.70 -4.23 6.40
N ASN A 87 2.38 -4.14 6.24
CA ASN A 87 1.63 -4.93 5.26
C ASN A 87 2.07 -4.62 3.81
N ALA A 88 2.13 -3.34 3.42
CA ALA A 88 2.54 -3.00 2.06
C ALA A 88 3.99 -3.38 1.75
N ILE A 89 4.89 -3.35 2.75
CA ILE A 89 6.28 -3.78 2.57
C ILE A 89 6.40 -5.32 2.54
N SER A 90 5.51 -6.06 3.20
CA SER A 90 5.62 -7.51 3.32
C SER A 90 5.59 -8.23 1.97
N ASP A 91 4.88 -7.70 0.98
CA ASP A 91 4.80 -8.30 -0.35
C ASP A 91 6.15 -8.30 -1.05
N VAL A 92 6.98 -7.26 -0.85
CA VAL A 92 8.35 -7.26 -1.39
C VAL A 92 9.19 -8.36 -0.75
N TYR A 93 9.08 -8.55 0.56
CA TYR A 93 9.80 -9.61 1.26
C TYR A 93 9.29 -11.01 0.88
N ALA A 94 7.98 -11.17 0.67
CA ALA A 94 7.37 -12.43 0.24
C ALA A 94 7.88 -12.87 -1.15
N MET A 95 8.15 -11.91 -2.04
CA MET A 95 8.79 -12.16 -3.34
C MET A 95 10.31 -12.38 -3.26
N GLY A 96 10.89 -12.47 -2.04
CA GLY A 96 12.34 -12.61 -1.83
C GLY A 96 13.14 -11.35 -2.13
N GLY A 97 12.46 -10.22 -2.30
CA GLY A 97 13.07 -8.94 -2.64
C GLY A 97 13.57 -8.17 -1.44
N ARG A 98 14.42 -7.17 -1.72
CA ARG A 98 14.80 -6.13 -0.77
C ARG A 98 14.07 -4.83 -1.11
N PRO A 99 13.27 -4.26 -0.20
CA PRO A 99 12.68 -2.94 -0.39
C PRO A 99 13.75 -1.88 -0.63
N ILE A 100 13.44 -0.89 -1.48
CA ILE A 100 14.36 0.22 -1.81
C ILE A 100 13.74 1.59 -1.58
N LEU A 101 12.43 1.76 -1.79
CA LEU A 101 11.71 3.01 -1.59
C LEU A 101 10.22 2.75 -1.46
N ALA A 102 9.52 3.65 -0.77
CA ALA A 102 8.07 3.66 -0.69
C ALA A 102 7.51 5.07 -0.89
N ILE A 103 6.29 5.17 -1.39
CA ILE A 103 5.50 6.41 -1.44
C ILE A 103 4.14 6.18 -0.79
N ALA A 104 3.63 7.18 -0.08
CA ALA A 104 2.36 7.11 0.63
C ALA A 104 1.15 7.30 -0.29
N ILE A 105 0.08 6.57 0.02
CA ILE A 105 -1.26 6.78 -0.53
C ILE A 105 -2.16 7.15 0.64
N LEU A 106 -2.75 8.34 0.61
CA LEU A 106 -3.58 8.86 1.70
C LEU A 106 -4.94 9.36 1.18
N GLY A 107 -6.02 8.74 1.62
CA GLY A 107 -7.36 9.33 1.56
C GLY A 107 -7.72 9.83 2.95
N TRP A 108 -8.14 11.10 3.09
CA TRP A 108 -8.44 11.67 4.41
C TRP A 108 -9.68 12.55 4.40
N PRO A 109 -10.64 12.36 5.33
CA PRO A 109 -11.83 13.21 5.42
C PRO A 109 -11.49 14.50 6.16
N VAL A 110 -11.02 15.52 5.44
CA VAL A 110 -10.48 16.76 6.04
C VAL A 110 -11.52 17.54 6.86
N ASP A 111 -12.80 17.40 6.52
CA ASP A 111 -13.91 18.03 7.25
C ASP A 111 -14.31 17.27 8.54
N LYS A 112 -13.83 16.02 8.72
CA LYS A 112 -14.25 15.15 9.83
C LYS A 112 -13.11 14.83 10.81
N ILE A 113 -11.89 14.70 10.31
CA ILE A 113 -10.72 14.31 11.11
C ILE A 113 -9.60 15.31 10.89
N ALA A 114 -9.09 15.86 11.99
CA ALA A 114 -8.06 16.89 11.97
C ALA A 114 -6.77 16.41 11.26
N PRO A 115 -6.08 17.27 10.48
CA PRO A 115 -4.86 16.91 9.76
C PRO A 115 -3.73 16.39 10.67
N GLU A 116 -3.68 16.81 11.93
CA GLU A 116 -2.69 16.36 12.91
C GLU A 116 -2.81 14.85 13.18
N ILE A 117 -3.99 14.27 13.01
CA ILE A 117 -4.19 12.83 13.13
C ILE A 117 -3.61 12.10 11.91
N ALA A 118 -3.76 12.65 10.69
CA ALA A 118 -3.11 12.10 9.50
C ALA A 118 -1.57 12.18 9.61
N GLN A 119 -1.06 13.23 10.25
CA GLN A 119 0.37 13.34 10.55
C GLN A 119 0.84 12.16 11.41
N LEU A 120 0.10 11.76 12.45
CA LEU A 120 0.47 10.60 13.28
C LEU A 120 0.51 9.28 12.46
N VAL A 121 -0.41 9.09 11.52
CA VAL A 121 -0.37 7.95 10.58
C VAL A 121 0.94 7.97 9.77
N LEU A 122 1.33 9.13 9.26
CA LEU A 122 2.57 9.27 8.50
C LEU A 122 3.82 9.07 9.37
N GLU A 123 3.81 9.49 10.63
CA GLU A 123 4.91 9.21 11.57
C GLU A 123 5.04 7.70 11.84
N GLY A 124 3.91 7.01 12.01
CA GLY A 124 3.87 5.55 12.11
C GLY A 124 4.49 4.89 10.89
N ALA A 125 4.12 5.35 9.70
CA ALA A 125 4.67 4.85 8.44
C ALA A 125 6.17 5.10 8.31
N ARG A 126 6.64 6.31 8.64
CA ARG A 126 8.07 6.66 8.63
C ARG A 126 8.87 5.76 9.57
N SER A 127 8.33 5.42 10.74
CA SER A 127 9.01 4.52 11.68
C SER A 127 9.25 3.13 11.08
N VAL A 128 8.25 2.54 10.42
CA VAL A 128 8.38 1.23 9.78
C VAL A 128 9.27 1.27 8.55
N CYS A 129 9.17 2.32 7.72
CA CYS A 129 10.10 2.51 6.61
C CYS A 129 11.55 2.59 7.10
N ALA A 130 11.81 3.30 8.20
CA ALA A 130 13.14 3.40 8.80
C ALA A 130 13.64 2.04 9.32
N GLU A 131 12.78 1.24 9.98
CA GLU A 131 13.10 -0.13 10.39
C GLU A 131 13.44 -1.04 9.19
N ALA A 132 12.73 -0.88 8.06
CA ALA A 132 12.99 -1.59 6.81
C ALA A 132 14.20 -1.05 6.02
N GLY A 133 14.85 0.02 6.49
CA GLY A 133 16.00 0.64 5.83
C GLY A 133 15.67 1.39 4.55
N ILE A 134 14.42 1.87 4.39
CA ILE A 134 13.95 2.62 3.22
C ILE A 134 13.41 3.99 3.60
N THR A 135 13.36 4.88 2.61
CA THR A 135 12.78 6.22 2.77
C THR A 135 11.33 6.23 2.31
N LEU A 136 10.45 6.83 3.12
CA LEU A 136 9.13 7.27 2.67
C LEU A 136 9.31 8.55 1.82
N ALA A 137 9.35 8.39 0.50
CA ALA A 137 9.90 9.33 -0.46
C ALA A 137 8.86 10.27 -1.11
N GLY A 138 7.74 10.51 -0.44
CA GLY A 138 6.64 11.31 -0.96
C GLY A 138 5.34 10.52 -0.97
N GLY A 139 4.43 10.88 -1.87
CA GLY A 139 3.12 10.25 -1.97
C GLY A 139 2.09 11.13 -2.64
N HIS A 140 0.85 10.68 -2.58
CA HIS A 140 -0.30 11.45 -3.01
C HIS A 140 -1.41 11.38 -1.96
N SER A 141 -2.14 12.49 -1.81
CA SER A 141 -3.24 12.59 -0.87
C SER A 141 -4.47 13.18 -1.54
N ILE A 142 -5.65 12.65 -1.19
CA ILE A 142 -6.95 13.17 -1.64
C ILE A 142 -7.88 13.38 -0.45
N ASP A 143 -8.80 14.33 -0.59
CA ASP A 143 -9.98 14.38 0.29
C ASP A 143 -10.89 13.20 -0.02
N CYS A 144 -11.24 12.43 1.01
CA CYS A 144 -11.99 11.19 0.88
C CYS A 144 -12.98 11.05 2.04
N PRO A 145 -14.21 10.54 1.83
CA PRO A 145 -15.20 10.39 2.91
C PRO A 145 -14.75 9.53 4.10
N GLU A 146 -13.80 8.62 3.88
CA GLU A 146 -13.23 7.69 4.87
C GLU A 146 -11.69 7.76 4.86
N PRO A 147 -11.04 7.60 6.04
CA PRO A 147 -9.59 7.50 6.10
C PRO A 147 -9.13 6.21 5.42
N VAL A 148 -8.15 6.34 4.52
CA VAL A 148 -7.50 5.23 3.82
C VAL A 148 -6.01 5.51 3.82
N PHE A 149 -5.21 4.52 4.16
CA PHE A 149 -3.76 4.66 4.12
C PHE A 149 -3.06 3.38 3.68
N GLY A 150 -1.93 3.55 3.01
CA GLY A 150 -1.01 2.48 2.65
C GLY A 150 0.14 3.01 1.82
N LEU A 151 0.92 2.11 1.24
CA LEU A 151 2.13 2.45 0.50
C LEU A 151 2.12 1.76 -0.87
N ALA A 152 2.71 2.44 -1.86
CA ALA A 152 3.30 1.78 -3.01
C ALA A 152 4.79 1.57 -2.72
N VAL A 153 5.24 0.32 -2.80
CA VAL A 153 6.58 -0.09 -2.40
C VAL A 153 7.30 -0.69 -3.61
N ASN A 154 8.56 -0.29 -3.79
CA ASN A 154 9.43 -0.88 -4.79
C ASN A 154 10.57 -1.64 -4.11
N GLY A 155 10.93 -2.78 -4.67
CA GLY A 155 12.03 -3.61 -4.24
C GLY A 155 12.87 -4.12 -5.41
N ILE A 156 14.01 -4.71 -5.08
CA ILE A 156 14.89 -5.35 -6.07
C ILE A 156 15.15 -6.80 -5.63
N VAL A 157 15.15 -7.71 -6.60
CA VAL A 157 15.51 -9.12 -6.43
C VAL A 157 16.52 -9.55 -7.48
N ASN A 158 17.47 -10.42 -7.10
CA ASN A 158 18.40 -11.02 -8.05
C ASN A 158 17.73 -12.22 -8.74
N ILE A 159 17.89 -12.31 -10.06
CA ILE A 159 17.29 -13.37 -10.89
C ILE A 159 18.34 -14.11 -11.74
N GLY A 160 19.62 -13.84 -11.49
CA GLY A 160 20.78 -14.46 -12.16
C GLY A 160 21.66 -15.25 -11.20
#